data_AF-A0A7H8KMX3-F1
#
_entry.id   AF-A0A7H8KMX3-F1
#
_cell.length_a   1.000
_cell.length_b   1.000
_cell.length_c   1.000
_cell.angle_alpha   90.00
_cell.angle_beta   90.00
_cell.angle_gamma   90.00
#
_symmetry.space_group_name_H-M   'P 1'
#
loop_
_entity.id
_entity.type
_entity.pdbx_description
1 polymer ?
#
loop_
_entity_poly.entity_id
_entity_poly.type
_entity_poly.pdbx_seq_one_letter_code
_entity_poly.pdbx_strand_id
1 'polypeptide(L)'
;MIGDVIRDLRLSRKLTQAKLAVRLCELSGNPDGTPGRDQVKRWETGKVIPGDYWVRLLALALGTPEADLEQEARASRAERRAARAAHGVAVSGPRKAELLDMLAAVAGGDESYLSRNIGPYDLSVALANLADGDQGTKRRLVRWLEGGSTSLLRGNAQGTLFKTHHPDLIERAERSMRHDAETRRRCMRCFTRRTFGLSWPDASRYTAVAAPPAELRALGQLLHDPHDVSNRWCAAVFLGEAVEGGSTAARALLAGALRTEPSRETLRAIGLGLNGERPWN
;
A
#
# COMPACT_ATOMS: atom_id res chain seq x y z
N MET A 1 11.63 1.89 -13.34
CA MET A 1 10.93 3.19 -13.18
C MET A 1 11.84 4.32 -13.69
N ILE A 2 11.32 5.51 -14.00
CA ILE A 2 12.14 6.66 -14.48
C ILE A 2 13.31 7.01 -13.56
N GLY A 3 13.18 6.80 -12.25
CA GLY A 3 14.26 6.99 -11.29
C GLY A 3 15.50 6.15 -11.57
N ASP A 4 15.30 4.89 -12.02
CA ASP A 4 16.38 4.00 -12.41
C ASP A 4 17.06 4.49 -13.69
N VAL A 5 16.27 4.92 -14.69
CA VAL A 5 16.76 5.47 -15.96
C VAL A 5 17.61 6.73 -15.72
N ILE A 6 17.14 7.65 -14.87
CA ILE A 6 17.90 8.85 -14.49
C ILE A 6 19.23 8.46 -13.84
N ARG A 7 19.21 7.50 -12.90
CA ARG A 7 20.42 7.03 -12.21
C ARG A 7 21.41 6.42 -13.20
N ASP A 8 20.96 5.57 -14.11
CA ASP A 8 21.81 4.85 -15.05
C ASP A 8 22.43 5.81 -16.08
N LEU A 9 21.65 6.75 -16.62
CA LEU A 9 22.13 7.81 -17.50
C LEU A 9 23.09 8.78 -16.81
N ARG A 10 22.89 9.03 -15.51
CA ARG A 10 23.82 9.83 -14.70
C ARG A 10 25.14 9.10 -14.50
N LEU A 11 25.09 7.81 -14.16
CA LEU A 11 26.27 6.98 -13.94
C LEU A 11 27.07 6.75 -15.22
N SER A 12 26.42 6.54 -16.36
CA SER A 12 27.11 6.42 -17.66
C SER A 12 27.86 7.70 -18.05
N ARG A 13 27.38 8.85 -17.58
CA ARG A 13 28.06 10.16 -17.73
C ARG A 13 29.04 10.50 -16.61
N LYS A 14 29.29 9.57 -15.67
CA LYS A 14 30.19 9.75 -14.53
C LYS A 14 29.83 10.98 -13.67
N LEU A 15 28.55 11.35 -13.63
CA LEU A 15 28.05 12.46 -12.84
C LEU A 15 27.69 11.98 -11.43
N THR A 16 28.02 12.78 -10.41
CA THR A 16 27.44 12.60 -9.07
C THR A 16 26.06 13.26 -9.01
N GLN A 17 25.23 12.90 -8.03
CA GLN A 17 23.93 13.56 -7.84
C GLN A 17 24.07 15.07 -7.63
N ALA A 18 25.14 15.51 -6.93
CA ALA A 18 25.44 16.92 -6.72
C ALA A 18 25.83 17.61 -8.04
N LYS A 19 26.67 16.98 -8.87
CA LYS A 19 27.04 17.53 -10.19
C LYS A 19 25.84 17.63 -11.13
N LEU A 20 24.94 16.64 -11.11
CA LEU A 20 23.70 16.70 -11.89
C LEU A 20 22.79 17.84 -11.39
N ALA A 21 22.66 18.01 -10.08
CA ALA A 21 21.89 19.11 -9.48
C ALA A 21 22.43 20.49 -9.94
N VAL A 22 23.74 20.73 -9.83
CA VAL A 22 24.38 21.96 -10.31
C VAL A 22 24.08 22.19 -11.80
N ARG A 23 24.22 21.15 -12.63
CA ARG A 23 23.94 21.26 -14.07
C ARG A 23 22.48 21.60 -14.37
N LEU A 24 21.53 21.10 -13.58
CA LEU A 24 20.12 21.42 -13.72
C LEU A 24 19.81 22.87 -13.29
N CYS A 25 20.51 23.38 -12.27
CA CYS A 25 20.42 24.78 -11.86
C CYS A 25 20.96 25.73 -12.93
N GLU A 26 22.06 25.38 -13.59
CA GLU A 26 22.58 26.13 -14.74
C GLU A 26 21.57 26.16 -15.89
N LEU A 27 21.02 25.00 -16.26
CA LEU A 27 20.06 24.89 -17.37
C LEU A 27 18.70 25.52 -17.05
N SER A 28 18.32 25.63 -15.79
CA SER A 28 17.10 26.32 -15.36
C SER A 28 17.24 27.85 -15.35
N GLY A 29 18.46 28.38 -15.55
CA GLY A 29 18.75 29.80 -15.44
C GLY A 29 18.78 30.29 -13.99
N ASN A 30 18.92 29.39 -13.02
CA ASN A 30 18.96 29.72 -11.59
C ASN A 30 20.09 28.91 -10.89
N PRO A 31 21.36 29.32 -11.00
CA PRO A 31 22.52 28.55 -10.56
C PRO A 31 22.57 28.29 -9.04
N ASP A 32 22.03 29.20 -8.22
CA ASP A 32 21.91 29.05 -6.76
C ASP A 32 20.56 28.44 -6.33
N GLY A 33 19.75 28.02 -7.30
CA GLY A 33 18.37 27.62 -7.11
C GLY A 33 18.15 26.14 -6.84
N THR A 34 16.89 25.72 -7.05
CA THR A 34 16.51 24.30 -7.07
C THR A 34 16.72 23.73 -8.48
N PRO A 35 17.07 22.44 -8.62
CA PRO A 35 16.97 21.36 -7.65
C PRO A 35 18.31 21.02 -6.99
N GLY A 36 18.31 20.87 -5.66
CA GLY A 36 19.48 20.36 -4.92
C GLY A 36 19.68 18.84 -5.06
N ARG A 37 20.82 18.34 -4.55
CA ARG A 37 21.18 16.91 -4.55
C ARG A 37 20.08 16.01 -3.97
N ASP A 38 19.39 16.46 -2.92
CA ASP A 38 18.30 15.69 -2.30
C ASP A 38 17.08 15.55 -3.21
N GLN A 39 16.80 16.53 -4.06
CA GLN A 39 15.72 16.44 -5.03
C GLN A 39 16.07 15.42 -6.12
N VAL A 40 17.32 15.40 -6.58
CA VAL A 40 17.85 14.37 -7.50
C VAL A 40 17.75 12.98 -6.87
N LYS A 41 18.19 12.84 -5.60
CA LYS A 41 18.04 11.58 -4.85
C LYS A 41 16.57 11.12 -4.80
N ARG A 42 15.63 12.02 -4.51
CA ARG A 42 14.19 11.68 -4.46
C ARG A 42 13.63 11.23 -5.81
N TRP A 43 14.16 11.73 -6.91
CA TRP A 43 13.82 11.26 -8.25
C TRP A 43 14.40 9.86 -8.51
N GLU A 44 15.69 9.65 -8.22
CA GLU A 44 16.36 8.36 -8.43
C GLU A 44 15.77 7.23 -7.58
N THR A 45 15.37 7.52 -6.34
CA THR A 45 14.72 6.50 -5.49
C THR A 45 13.23 6.31 -5.81
N GLY A 46 12.70 6.99 -6.83
CA GLY A 46 11.28 6.92 -7.17
C GLY A 46 10.33 7.50 -6.11
N LYS A 47 10.83 8.28 -5.14
CA LYS A 47 10.02 8.96 -4.12
C LYS A 47 9.23 10.13 -4.71
N VAL A 48 9.77 10.78 -5.74
CA VAL A 48 9.10 11.82 -6.53
C VAL A 48 9.29 11.50 -8.00
N ILE A 49 8.25 11.67 -8.81
CA ILE A 49 8.42 11.66 -10.27
C ILE A 49 8.67 13.12 -10.70
N PRO A 50 9.73 13.42 -11.47
CA PRO A 50 9.97 14.79 -11.96
C PRO A 50 8.74 15.34 -12.71
N GLY A 51 8.47 16.64 -12.55
CA GLY A 51 7.48 17.35 -13.37
C GLY A 51 8.02 17.61 -14.78
N ASP A 52 7.14 17.96 -15.73
CA ASP A 52 7.50 18.03 -17.16
C ASP A 52 8.63 19.05 -17.44
N TYR A 53 8.60 20.19 -16.75
CA TYR A 53 9.71 21.16 -16.76
C TYR A 53 11.07 20.52 -16.42
N TRP A 54 11.11 19.69 -15.38
CA TRP A 54 12.35 19.03 -14.95
C TRP A 54 12.73 17.86 -15.85
N VAL A 55 11.75 17.15 -16.44
CA VAL A 55 12.02 16.08 -17.43
C VAL A 55 12.78 16.65 -18.62
N ARG A 56 12.36 17.80 -19.15
CA ARG A 56 13.06 18.49 -20.25
C ARG A 56 14.51 18.84 -19.89
N LEU A 57 14.73 19.45 -18.73
CA LEU A 57 16.08 19.82 -18.28
C LEU A 57 16.95 18.59 -18.00
N LEU A 58 16.37 17.50 -17.49
CA LEU A 58 17.05 16.22 -17.30
C LEU A 58 17.47 15.62 -18.65
N ALA A 59 16.61 15.64 -19.66
CA ALA A 59 16.91 15.15 -21.00
C ALA A 59 18.11 15.90 -21.61
N LEU A 60 18.15 17.24 -21.46
CA LEU A 60 19.28 18.07 -21.86
C LEU A 60 20.55 17.77 -21.06
N ALA A 61 20.47 17.74 -19.72
CA ALA A 61 21.62 17.48 -18.86
C ALA A 61 22.22 16.07 -19.06
N LEU A 62 21.35 15.11 -19.35
CA LEU A 62 21.66 13.71 -19.57
C LEU A 62 21.66 13.38 -21.07
N GLY A 63 21.84 14.34 -21.98
CA GLY A 63 21.98 14.14 -23.42
C GLY A 63 21.17 12.97 -24.01
N THR A 64 19.89 12.89 -23.68
CA THR A 64 18.95 11.84 -24.10
C THR A 64 17.75 12.53 -24.75
N PRO A 65 17.12 11.94 -25.79
CA PRO A 65 15.91 12.51 -26.37
C PRO A 65 14.83 12.77 -25.30
N GLU A 66 14.24 13.96 -25.30
CA GLU A 66 13.19 14.34 -24.34
C GLU A 66 12.01 13.38 -24.38
N ALA A 67 11.62 12.92 -25.58
CA ALA A 67 10.53 11.98 -25.79
C ALA A 67 10.71 10.67 -25.01
N ASP A 68 11.93 10.14 -24.91
CA ASP A 68 12.23 8.89 -24.20
C ASP A 68 12.02 9.08 -22.69
N LEU A 69 12.54 10.19 -22.15
CA LEU A 69 12.44 10.50 -20.72
C LEU A 69 10.99 10.85 -20.33
N GLU A 70 10.25 11.52 -21.21
CA GLU A 70 8.82 11.77 -21.03
C GLU A 70 7.98 10.50 -21.08
N GLN A 71 8.31 9.56 -21.97
CA GLN A 71 7.63 8.27 -22.04
C GLN A 71 7.83 7.50 -20.74
N GLU A 72 9.05 7.47 -20.21
CA GLU A 72 9.35 6.86 -18.91
C GLU A 72 8.65 7.57 -17.73
N ALA A 73 8.56 8.91 -17.77
CA ALA A 73 7.83 9.68 -16.77
C ALA A 73 6.33 9.35 -16.81
N ARG A 74 5.76 9.27 -18.03
CA ARG A 74 4.36 8.89 -18.26
C ARG A 74 4.08 7.47 -17.79
N ALA A 75 4.95 6.52 -18.13
CA ALA A 75 4.87 5.13 -17.68
C ALA A 75 4.94 5.04 -16.15
N SER A 76 5.90 5.71 -15.52
CA SER A 76 6.03 5.73 -14.05
C SER A 76 4.84 6.39 -13.34
N ARG A 77 4.24 7.44 -13.95
CA ARG A 77 3.00 8.06 -13.44
C ARG A 77 1.81 7.13 -13.62
N ALA A 78 1.72 6.43 -14.75
CA ALA A 78 0.69 5.44 -15.01
C ALA A 78 0.80 4.26 -14.04
N GLU A 79 2.01 3.77 -13.78
CA GLU A 79 2.30 2.74 -12.78
C GLU A 79 1.96 3.21 -11.37
N ARG A 80 2.31 4.45 -10.99
CA ARG A 80 1.87 5.04 -9.70
C ARG A 80 0.37 5.21 -9.62
N ARG A 81 -0.29 5.62 -10.70
CA ARG A 81 -1.76 5.73 -10.75
C ARG A 81 -2.40 4.37 -10.68
N ALA A 82 -1.84 3.37 -11.35
CA ALA A 82 -2.28 1.98 -11.29
C ALA A 82 -2.06 1.41 -9.89
N ALA A 83 -0.91 1.65 -9.25
CA ALA A 83 -0.65 1.27 -7.87
C ALA A 83 -1.59 1.99 -6.88
N ARG A 84 -1.89 3.28 -7.10
CA ARG A 84 -2.87 4.03 -6.31
C ARG A 84 -4.31 3.57 -6.55
N ALA A 85 -4.68 3.26 -7.79
CA ALA A 85 -5.99 2.72 -8.16
C ALA A 85 -6.17 1.29 -7.62
N ALA A 86 -5.12 0.49 -7.72
CA ALA A 86 -4.91 -0.78 -7.06
C ALA A 86 -4.56 -0.61 -5.58
N HIS A 87 -4.73 0.58 -4.99
CA HIS A 87 -4.77 0.83 -3.54
C HIS A 87 -6.14 1.32 -3.05
N GLY A 88 -7.13 1.38 -3.95
CA GLY A 88 -8.52 1.71 -3.66
C GLY A 88 -8.92 3.06 -4.23
N VAL A 89 -9.67 3.01 -5.34
CA VAL A 89 -10.57 4.04 -5.89
C VAL A 89 -9.97 5.46 -5.93
N ALA A 90 -9.61 5.93 -7.13
CA ALA A 90 -9.50 7.36 -7.42
C ALA A 90 -10.91 8.01 -7.37
N VAL A 91 -11.50 8.10 -6.19
CA VAL A 91 -12.26 9.30 -5.82
C VAL A 91 -11.16 10.33 -5.56
N SER A 92 -11.32 11.56 -6.05
CA SER A 92 -10.46 12.66 -5.63
C SER A 92 -10.37 12.59 -4.11
N GLY A 93 -9.20 12.25 -3.55
CA GLY A 93 -9.05 12.14 -2.10
C GLY A 93 -9.61 13.40 -1.45
N PRO A 94 -10.16 13.32 -0.23
CA PRO A 94 -10.72 14.50 0.43
C PRO A 94 -9.71 15.63 0.36
N ARG A 95 -10.17 16.85 0.04
CA ARG A 95 -9.29 18.02 0.08
C ARG A 95 -8.64 18.06 1.46
N LYS A 96 -7.40 18.57 1.57
CA LYS A 96 -6.66 18.57 2.85
C LYS A 96 -7.50 19.08 4.03
N ALA A 97 -8.35 20.10 3.82
CA ALA A 97 -9.29 20.59 4.81
C ALA A 97 -10.34 19.54 5.23
N GLU A 98 -11.00 18.88 4.28
CA GLU A 98 -11.97 17.81 4.53
C GLU A 98 -11.32 16.63 5.29
N LEU A 99 -10.07 16.29 4.97
CA LEU A 99 -9.32 15.26 5.70
C LEU A 99 -9.08 15.67 7.15
N LEU A 100 -8.72 16.93 7.40
CA LEU A 100 -8.51 17.45 8.76
C LEU A 100 -9.82 17.48 9.57
N ASP A 101 -10.93 17.85 8.95
CA ASP A 101 -12.24 17.83 9.59
C ASP A 101 -12.67 16.41 9.95
N MET A 102 -12.47 15.44 9.03
CA MET A 102 -12.70 14.03 9.31
C MET A 102 -11.82 13.51 10.46
N LEU A 103 -10.54 13.89 10.48
CA LEU A 103 -9.61 13.53 11.56
C LEU A 103 -10.06 14.11 12.89
N ALA A 104 -10.44 15.38 12.93
CA ALA A 104 -10.92 16.06 14.14
C ALA A 104 -12.21 15.42 14.66
N ALA A 105 -13.17 15.08 13.78
CA ALA A 105 -14.40 14.39 14.16
C ALA A 105 -14.12 13.02 14.80
N VAL A 106 -13.28 12.20 14.15
CA VAL A 106 -12.91 10.87 14.65
C VAL A 106 -12.11 10.97 15.96
N ALA A 107 -11.20 11.93 16.06
CA ALA A 107 -10.48 12.25 17.30
C ALA A 107 -11.41 12.77 18.41
N GLY A 108 -12.50 13.47 18.06
CA GLY A 108 -13.57 13.86 18.97
C GLY A 108 -14.46 12.69 19.41
N GLY A 109 -14.34 11.53 18.75
CA GLY A 109 -15.15 10.33 19.03
C GLY A 109 -16.42 10.24 18.22
N ASP A 110 -16.60 11.07 17.19
CA ASP A 110 -17.66 10.90 16.21
C ASP A 110 -17.32 9.75 15.26
N GLU A 111 -18.08 8.66 15.37
CA GLU A 111 -17.94 7.48 14.52
C GLU A 111 -18.77 7.56 13.23
N SER A 112 -19.62 8.57 13.07
CA SER A 112 -20.68 8.60 12.04
C SER A 112 -20.16 8.35 10.63
N TYR A 113 -19.01 8.94 10.28
CA TYR A 113 -18.39 8.73 8.97
C TYR A 113 -17.89 7.29 8.80
N LEU A 114 -17.14 6.79 9.79
CA LEU A 114 -16.57 5.44 9.76
C LEU A 114 -17.64 4.36 9.85
N SER A 115 -18.80 4.65 10.44
CA SER A 115 -19.93 3.72 10.52
C SER A 115 -20.70 3.59 9.21
N ARG A 116 -20.58 4.55 8.28
CA ARG A 116 -21.39 4.62 7.04
C ARG A 116 -20.57 4.50 5.76
N ASN A 117 -19.28 4.81 5.81
CA ASN A 117 -18.41 4.86 4.64
C ASN A 117 -17.18 3.97 4.82
N ILE A 118 -16.61 3.49 3.72
CA ILE A 118 -15.25 2.94 3.75
C ILE A 118 -14.29 4.12 3.88
N GLY A 119 -13.46 4.11 4.93
CA GLY A 119 -12.47 5.17 5.13
C GLY A 119 -11.47 5.19 3.98
N PRO A 120 -11.16 6.37 3.40
CA PRO A 120 -10.12 6.48 2.39
C PRO A 120 -8.76 6.13 2.99
N TYR A 121 -7.84 5.64 2.17
CA TYR A 121 -6.51 5.21 2.62
C TYR A 121 -5.78 6.31 3.38
N ASP A 122 -5.80 7.55 2.87
CA ASP A 122 -5.14 8.69 3.49
C ASP A 122 -5.70 9.03 4.89
N LEU A 123 -7.01 8.82 5.10
CA LEU A 123 -7.63 8.96 6.43
C LEU A 123 -7.14 7.88 7.38
N SER A 124 -7.06 6.62 6.92
CA SER A 124 -6.56 5.52 7.77
C SER A 124 -5.09 5.72 8.17
N VAL A 125 -4.24 6.22 7.27
CA VAL A 125 -2.84 6.53 7.57
C VAL A 125 -2.74 7.71 8.54
N ALA A 126 -3.51 8.78 8.32
CA ALA A 126 -3.48 9.94 9.19
C ALA A 126 -4.02 9.63 10.60
N LEU A 127 -5.07 8.80 10.71
CA LEU A 127 -5.56 8.31 12.00
C LEU A 127 -4.57 7.39 12.71
N ALA A 128 -3.85 6.55 11.97
CA ALA A 128 -2.81 5.70 12.55
C ALA A 128 -1.67 6.54 13.14
N ASN A 129 -1.16 7.51 12.39
CA ASN A 129 -0.15 8.45 12.86
C ASN A 129 -0.63 9.24 14.09
N LEU A 130 -1.91 9.63 14.12
CA LEU A 130 -2.49 10.29 15.30
C LEU A 130 -2.56 9.34 16.49
N ALA A 131 -3.03 8.11 16.29
CA ALA A 131 -3.13 7.09 17.33
C ALA A 131 -1.76 6.67 17.90
N ASP A 132 -0.69 6.88 17.14
CA ASP A 132 0.67 6.62 17.62
C ASP A 132 1.05 7.54 18.79
N GLY A 133 0.59 8.80 18.76
CA GLY A 133 0.86 9.82 19.77
C GLY A 133 -0.30 10.14 20.72
N ASP A 134 -1.55 9.83 20.35
CA ASP A 134 -2.75 10.19 21.11
C ASP A 134 -3.45 8.96 21.73
N GLN A 135 -3.39 8.85 23.06
CA GLN A 135 -4.00 7.75 23.81
C GLN A 135 -5.53 7.74 23.70
N GLY A 136 -6.17 8.90 23.55
CA GLY A 136 -7.62 8.98 23.38
C GLY A 136 -8.07 8.28 22.09
N THR A 137 -7.40 8.62 20.98
CA THR A 137 -7.69 8.08 19.65
C THR A 137 -7.38 6.60 19.59
N LYS A 138 -6.26 6.17 20.20
CA LYS A 138 -5.93 4.76 20.38
C LYS A 138 -7.06 3.99 21.06
N ARG A 139 -7.51 4.44 22.23
CA ARG A 139 -8.59 3.77 22.99
C ARG A 139 -9.90 3.71 22.20
N ARG A 140 -10.24 4.78 21.46
CA ARG A 140 -11.44 4.80 20.61
C ARG A 140 -11.36 3.80 19.47
N LEU A 141 -10.24 3.75 18.74
CA LEU A 141 -10.04 2.79 17.66
C LEU A 141 -10.12 1.34 18.16
N VAL A 142 -9.52 1.05 19.31
CA VAL A 142 -9.62 -0.29 19.94
C VAL A 142 -11.07 -0.61 20.32
N ARG A 143 -11.76 0.32 21.00
CA ARG A 143 -13.18 0.14 21.35
C ARG A 143 -14.06 -0.10 20.12
N TRP A 144 -13.82 0.64 19.04
CA TRP A 144 -14.56 0.49 17.79
C TRP A 144 -14.21 -0.80 17.05
N LEU A 145 -12.95 -1.28 17.11
CA LEU A 145 -12.58 -2.58 16.58
C LEU A 145 -13.35 -3.70 17.31
N GLU A 146 -13.39 -3.64 18.63
CA GLU A 146 -13.90 -4.72 19.49
C GLU A 146 -15.42 -4.72 19.61
N GLY A 147 -16.06 -3.55 19.59
CA GLY A 147 -17.49 -3.39 19.88
C GLY A 147 -18.25 -2.42 18.98
N GLY A 148 -17.68 -2.03 17.84
CA GLY A 148 -18.34 -1.12 16.90
C GLY A 148 -19.68 -1.66 16.39
N SER A 149 -20.69 -0.78 16.35
CA SER A 149 -22.08 -1.11 16.00
C SER A 149 -22.24 -1.64 14.55
N THR A 150 -21.34 -1.27 13.65
CA THR A 150 -21.35 -1.70 12.24
C THR A 150 -20.03 -2.35 11.85
N SER A 151 -20.05 -3.31 10.91
CA SER A 151 -18.81 -3.83 10.29
C SER A 151 -18.03 -2.78 9.51
N LEU A 152 -18.70 -1.68 9.12
CA LEU A 152 -18.04 -0.52 8.54
C LEU A 152 -17.11 0.13 9.57
N LEU A 153 -17.62 0.39 10.76
CA LEU A 153 -16.86 0.96 11.86
C LEU A 153 -15.73 0.03 12.31
N ARG A 154 -16.05 -1.25 12.59
CA ARG A 154 -15.06 -2.24 13.04
C ARG A 154 -13.95 -2.43 12.01
N GLY A 155 -14.29 -2.56 10.73
CA GLY A 155 -13.30 -2.72 9.65
C GLY A 155 -12.49 -1.47 9.34
N ASN A 156 -13.04 -0.27 9.52
CA ASN A 156 -12.26 0.97 9.37
C ASN A 156 -11.27 1.13 10.53
N ALA A 157 -11.69 0.83 11.76
CA ALA A 157 -10.80 0.79 12.92
C ALA A 157 -9.70 -0.26 12.71
N GLN A 158 -10.05 -1.46 12.26
CA GLN A 158 -9.10 -2.53 11.93
C GLN A 158 -8.06 -2.07 10.90
N GLY A 159 -8.52 -1.54 9.76
CA GLY A 159 -7.64 -1.07 8.68
C GLY A 159 -6.70 0.07 9.10
N THR A 160 -7.12 0.87 10.09
CA THR A 160 -6.31 1.91 10.72
C THR A 160 -5.27 1.33 11.66
N LEU A 161 -5.67 0.40 12.55
CA LEU A 161 -4.77 -0.20 13.54
C LEU A 161 -3.63 -0.99 12.89
N PHE A 162 -3.87 -1.64 11.74
CA PHE A 162 -2.83 -2.28 10.93
C PHE A 162 -1.72 -1.32 10.44
N LYS A 163 -1.98 -0.01 10.44
CA LYS A 163 -1.06 1.03 9.94
C LYS A 163 -0.35 1.79 11.06
N THR A 164 -0.58 1.42 12.31
CA THR A 164 0.10 2.02 13.47
C THR A 164 1.52 1.47 13.62
N HIS A 165 2.35 2.15 14.41
CA HIS A 165 3.68 1.65 14.78
C HIS A 165 3.69 0.89 16.11
N HIS A 166 2.51 0.50 16.62
CA HIS A 166 2.32 -0.17 17.90
C HIS A 166 2.05 -1.68 17.68
N PRO A 167 3.02 -2.58 17.96
CA PRO A 167 2.86 -4.01 17.68
C PRO A 167 1.66 -4.65 18.38
N ASP A 168 1.29 -4.20 19.59
CA ASP A 168 0.14 -4.68 20.34
C ASP A 168 -1.20 -4.32 19.67
N LEU A 169 -1.27 -3.16 19.01
CA LEU A 169 -2.45 -2.73 18.25
C LEU A 169 -2.59 -3.51 16.95
N ILE A 170 -1.46 -3.76 16.27
CA ILE A 170 -1.43 -4.61 15.07
C ILE A 170 -1.93 -6.02 15.45
N GLU A 171 -1.39 -6.63 16.51
CA GLU A 171 -1.80 -7.97 16.96
C GLU A 171 -3.29 -8.03 17.35
N ARG A 172 -3.86 -6.96 17.91
CA ARG A 172 -5.32 -6.87 18.14
C ARG A 172 -6.10 -6.86 16.83
N ALA A 173 -5.67 -6.08 15.84
CA ALA A 173 -6.31 -6.01 14.52
C ALA A 173 -6.21 -7.35 13.76
N GLU A 174 -5.09 -8.06 13.91
CA GLU A 174 -4.92 -9.41 13.37
C GLU A 174 -5.89 -10.40 14.00
N ARG A 175 -5.97 -10.44 15.35
CA ARG A 175 -6.87 -11.34 16.06
C ARG A 175 -8.34 -11.10 15.70
N SER A 176 -8.74 -9.86 15.41
CA SER A 176 -10.12 -9.60 14.98
C SER A 176 -10.45 -10.21 13.61
N MET A 177 -9.46 -10.42 12.73
CA MET A 177 -9.67 -11.16 11.48
C MET A 177 -10.15 -12.60 11.73
N ARG A 178 -9.79 -13.22 12.85
CA ARG A 178 -10.27 -14.55 13.22
C ARG A 178 -11.73 -14.52 13.70
N HIS A 179 -12.03 -13.63 14.64
CA HIS A 179 -13.29 -13.67 15.39
C HIS A 179 -14.45 -12.92 14.72
N ASP A 180 -14.19 -11.90 13.90
CA ASP A 180 -15.23 -11.12 13.25
C ASP A 180 -15.38 -11.50 11.78
N ALA A 181 -16.30 -12.43 11.50
CA ALA A 181 -16.54 -12.93 10.16
C ALA A 181 -17.01 -11.84 9.18
N GLU A 182 -17.74 -10.83 9.65
CA GLU A 182 -18.26 -9.77 8.79
C GLU A 182 -17.15 -8.80 8.37
N THR A 183 -16.36 -8.34 9.34
CA THR A 183 -15.19 -7.49 9.08
C THR A 183 -14.14 -8.21 8.24
N ARG A 184 -13.88 -9.50 8.52
CA ARG A 184 -13.00 -10.34 7.71
C ARG A 184 -13.45 -10.40 6.25
N ARG A 185 -14.73 -10.74 5.98
CA ARG A 185 -15.27 -10.80 4.60
C ARG A 185 -15.10 -9.46 3.89
N ARG A 186 -15.34 -8.35 4.60
CA ARG A 186 -15.14 -7.01 4.04
C ARG A 186 -13.67 -6.76 3.71
N CYS A 187 -12.75 -7.08 4.62
CA CYS A 187 -11.31 -6.91 4.41
C CYS A 187 -10.83 -7.70 3.18
N MET A 188 -11.21 -8.97 3.08
CA MET A 188 -10.90 -9.85 1.95
C MET A 188 -11.45 -9.30 0.63
N ARG A 189 -12.69 -8.81 0.62
CA ARG A 189 -13.30 -8.18 -0.57
C ARG A 189 -12.60 -6.88 -0.97
N CYS A 190 -12.25 -6.02 0.00
CA CYS A 190 -11.48 -4.81 -0.26
C CYS A 190 -10.10 -5.17 -0.84
N PHE A 191 -9.46 -6.21 -0.31
CA PHE A 191 -8.19 -6.72 -0.79
C PHE A 191 -8.26 -7.19 -2.24
N THR A 192 -9.18 -8.09 -2.61
CA THR A 192 -9.25 -8.63 -3.99
C THR A 192 -9.61 -7.57 -5.02
N ARG A 193 -10.57 -6.69 -4.70
CA ARG A 193 -10.93 -5.54 -5.53
C ARG A 193 -9.70 -4.67 -5.83
N ARG A 194 -8.90 -4.43 -4.79
CA ARG A 194 -7.72 -3.58 -4.83
C ARG A 194 -6.59 -4.26 -5.61
N THR A 195 -6.27 -5.50 -5.29
CA THR A 195 -5.16 -6.26 -5.86
C THR A 195 -5.38 -6.61 -7.34
N PHE A 196 -6.62 -6.97 -7.71
CA PHE A 196 -6.94 -7.48 -9.04
C PHE A 196 -7.83 -6.55 -9.88
N GLY A 197 -8.18 -5.38 -9.36
CA GLY A 197 -9.04 -4.41 -10.08
C GLY A 197 -10.48 -4.88 -10.28
N LEU A 198 -10.97 -5.81 -9.47
CA LEU A 198 -12.30 -6.40 -9.62
C LEU A 198 -13.43 -5.41 -9.30
N SER A 199 -14.63 -5.69 -9.82
CA SER A 199 -15.85 -5.04 -9.37
C SER A 199 -16.23 -5.47 -7.93
N TRP A 200 -17.13 -4.75 -7.25
CA TRP A 200 -17.61 -5.20 -5.93
C TRP A 200 -18.28 -6.59 -5.95
N PRO A 201 -19.17 -6.90 -6.91
CA PRO A 201 -19.71 -8.26 -7.06
C PRO A 201 -18.63 -9.33 -7.26
N ASP A 202 -17.68 -9.09 -8.17
CA ASP A 202 -16.64 -10.07 -8.49
C ASP A 202 -15.67 -10.27 -7.32
N ALA A 203 -15.27 -9.18 -6.67
CA ALA A 203 -14.44 -9.23 -5.46
C ALA A 203 -15.09 -10.02 -4.32
N SER A 204 -16.43 -10.05 -4.25
CA SER A 204 -17.18 -10.82 -3.24
C SER A 204 -17.22 -12.32 -3.55
N ARG A 205 -17.02 -12.70 -4.81
CA ARG A 205 -17.08 -14.08 -5.31
C ARG A 205 -15.70 -14.67 -5.61
N TYR A 206 -14.67 -13.83 -5.60
CA TYR A 206 -13.32 -14.23 -5.91
C TYR A 206 -12.84 -15.34 -4.96
N THR A 207 -12.27 -16.39 -5.56
CA THR A 207 -11.56 -17.46 -4.87
C THR A 207 -10.25 -17.70 -5.62
N ALA A 208 -9.22 -18.14 -4.91
CA ALA A 208 -7.93 -18.44 -5.50
C ALA A 208 -7.71 -19.94 -5.81
N VAL A 209 -8.75 -20.78 -5.65
CA VAL A 209 -8.71 -22.23 -5.92
C VAL A 209 -8.13 -22.55 -7.29
N ALA A 210 -8.48 -21.77 -8.31
CA ALA A 210 -7.97 -21.90 -9.67
C ALA A 210 -7.34 -20.59 -10.19
N ALA A 211 -6.67 -19.84 -9.31
CA ALA A 211 -6.06 -18.56 -9.67
C ALA A 211 -4.98 -18.73 -10.77
N PRO A 212 -5.01 -17.90 -11.84
CA PRO A 212 -3.98 -17.92 -12.87
C PRO A 212 -2.60 -17.53 -12.32
N PRO A 213 -1.50 -17.93 -13.00
CA PRO A 213 -0.14 -17.67 -12.53
C PRO A 213 0.18 -16.19 -12.25
N ALA A 214 -0.45 -15.26 -12.97
CA ALA A 214 -0.27 -13.82 -12.75
C ALA A 214 -0.81 -13.38 -11.39
N GLU A 215 -1.97 -13.90 -10.98
CA GLU A 215 -2.58 -13.60 -9.70
C GLU A 215 -1.81 -14.24 -8.54
N LEU A 216 -1.34 -15.49 -8.73
CA LEU A 216 -0.46 -16.14 -7.74
C LEU A 216 0.83 -15.35 -7.52
N ARG A 217 1.43 -14.78 -8.58
CA ARG A 217 2.59 -13.89 -8.44
C ARG A 217 2.27 -12.62 -7.68
N ALA A 218 1.12 -11.98 -7.95
CA ALA A 218 0.69 -10.79 -7.25
C ALA A 218 0.46 -11.06 -5.75
N LEU A 219 -0.19 -12.20 -5.42
CA LEU A 219 -0.35 -12.64 -4.03
C LEU A 219 1.01 -12.93 -3.36
N GLY A 220 1.92 -13.59 -4.07
CA GLY A 220 3.27 -13.86 -3.57
C GLY A 220 4.06 -12.58 -3.26
N GLN A 221 3.92 -11.53 -4.07
CA GLN A 221 4.52 -10.23 -3.78
C GLN A 221 3.93 -9.59 -2.52
N LEU A 222 2.60 -9.63 -2.37
CA LEU A 222 1.89 -9.08 -1.23
C LEU A 222 2.17 -9.83 0.08
N LEU A 223 2.56 -11.10 0.01
CA LEU A 223 3.00 -11.90 1.15
C LEU A 223 4.27 -11.33 1.82
N HIS A 224 5.00 -10.45 1.12
CA HIS A 224 6.20 -9.78 1.62
C HIS A 224 6.01 -8.27 1.80
N ASP A 225 4.77 -7.77 1.86
CA ASP A 225 4.51 -6.34 2.06
C ASP A 225 4.98 -5.88 3.45
N PRO A 226 6.00 -5.00 3.55
CA PRO A 226 6.52 -4.58 4.84
C PRO A 226 5.65 -3.52 5.53
N HIS A 227 4.67 -2.94 4.83
CA HIS A 227 3.89 -1.80 5.32
C HIS A 227 2.49 -2.16 5.79
N ASP A 228 1.91 -3.25 5.28
CA ASP A 228 0.52 -3.61 5.59
C ASP A 228 0.39 -5.10 5.93
N VAL A 229 0.27 -5.39 7.22
CA VAL A 229 0.13 -6.77 7.69
C VAL A 229 -1.18 -7.41 7.21
N SER A 230 -2.22 -6.60 6.96
CA SER A 230 -3.47 -7.11 6.40
C SER A 230 -3.29 -7.65 4.98
N ASN A 231 -2.36 -7.07 4.20
CA ASN A 231 -2.04 -7.56 2.87
C ASN A 231 -1.39 -8.93 2.95
N ARG A 232 -0.41 -9.09 3.84
CA ARG A 232 0.28 -10.39 4.04
C ARG A 232 -0.70 -11.46 4.50
N TRP A 233 -1.55 -11.14 5.47
CA TRP A 233 -2.56 -12.07 5.96
C TRP A 233 -3.57 -12.48 4.88
N CYS A 234 -4.12 -11.52 4.13
CA CYS A 234 -5.07 -11.82 3.05
C CYS A 234 -4.42 -12.63 1.93
N ALA A 235 -3.17 -12.30 1.56
CA ALA A 235 -2.40 -13.04 0.59
C ALA A 235 -2.17 -14.49 1.04
N ALA A 236 -1.80 -14.70 2.31
CA ALA A 236 -1.63 -16.03 2.88
C ALA A 236 -2.91 -16.86 2.78
N VAL A 237 -4.07 -16.25 3.08
CA VAL A 237 -5.36 -16.94 2.99
C VAL A 237 -5.71 -17.34 1.56
N PHE A 238 -5.59 -16.43 0.59
CA PHE A 238 -5.89 -16.75 -0.81
C PHE A 238 -4.90 -17.78 -1.38
N LEU A 239 -3.63 -17.69 -1.04
CA LEU A 239 -2.67 -18.73 -1.42
C LEU A 239 -3.02 -20.08 -0.77
N GLY A 240 -3.56 -20.10 0.44
CA GLY A 240 -4.10 -21.31 1.06
C GLY A 240 -5.26 -21.93 0.26
N GLU A 241 -6.18 -21.12 -0.28
CA GLU A 241 -7.23 -21.62 -1.19
C GLU A 241 -6.64 -22.21 -2.47
N ALA A 242 -5.61 -21.59 -3.03
CA ALA A 242 -4.92 -22.12 -4.21
C ALA A 242 -4.24 -23.46 -3.89
N VAL A 243 -3.68 -23.62 -2.68
CA VAL A 243 -3.12 -24.90 -2.21
C VAL A 243 -4.22 -25.96 -2.08
N GLU A 244 -5.38 -25.61 -1.53
CA GLU A 244 -6.57 -26.47 -1.47
C GLU A 244 -7.00 -26.92 -2.89
N GLY A 245 -6.90 -26.02 -3.88
CA GLY A 245 -7.10 -26.32 -5.30
C GLY A 245 -5.97 -27.09 -5.99
N GLY A 246 -4.92 -27.49 -5.27
CA GLY A 246 -3.81 -28.30 -5.79
C GLY A 246 -2.62 -27.50 -6.35
N SER A 247 -2.57 -26.18 -6.15
CA SER A 247 -1.48 -25.33 -6.66
C SER A 247 -0.16 -25.55 -5.90
N THR A 248 0.80 -26.20 -6.56
CA THR A 248 2.17 -26.38 -6.04
C THR A 248 2.94 -25.06 -5.99
N ALA A 249 2.67 -24.13 -6.91
CA ALA A 249 3.26 -22.79 -6.91
C ALA A 249 2.84 -21.99 -5.67
N ALA A 250 1.56 -22.02 -5.31
CA ALA A 250 1.07 -21.35 -4.10
C ALA A 250 1.70 -21.96 -2.84
N ARG A 251 1.83 -23.29 -2.78
CA ARG A 251 2.50 -24.00 -1.69
C ARG A 251 3.96 -23.55 -1.53
N ALA A 252 4.69 -23.40 -2.63
CA ALA A 252 6.08 -22.92 -2.61
C ALA A 252 6.19 -21.48 -2.09
N LEU A 253 5.27 -20.59 -2.49
CA LEU A 253 5.21 -19.20 -1.99
C LEU A 253 4.98 -19.15 -0.47
N LEU A 254 3.98 -19.89 0.02
CA LEU A 254 3.69 -20.00 1.45
C LEU A 254 4.87 -20.57 2.26
N ALA A 255 5.47 -21.65 1.77
CA ALA A 255 6.64 -22.27 2.41
C ALA A 255 7.85 -21.33 2.43
N GLY A 256 7.99 -20.47 1.41
CA GLY A 256 9.00 -19.41 1.39
C GLY A 256 8.80 -18.38 2.49
N ALA A 257 7.56 -17.89 2.64
CA ALA A 257 7.23 -16.85 3.61
C ALA A 257 7.28 -17.29 5.08
N LEU A 258 7.06 -18.59 5.37
CA LEU A 258 7.18 -19.15 6.73
C LEU A 258 8.49 -18.78 7.43
N ARG A 259 9.59 -18.67 6.66
CA ARG A 259 10.92 -18.39 7.23
C ARG A 259 11.13 -16.94 7.64
N THR A 260 10.29 -16.03 7.15
CA THR A 260 10.52 -14.59 7.26
C THR A 260 9.36 -13.82 7.87
N GLU A 261 8.17 -14.42 8.01
CA GLU A 261 6.99 -13.73 8.51
C GLU A 261 7.09 -13.47 10.04
N PRO A 262 7.06 -12.19 10.48
CA PRO A 262 7.08 -11.87 11.91
C PRO A 262 5.71 -11.96 12.61
N SER A 263 4.60 -11.85 11.87
CA SER A 263 3.25 -11.86 12.45
C SER A 263 2.82 -13.27 12.87
N ARG A 264 2.43 -13.43 14.13
CA ARG A 264 1.98 -14.73 14.67
C ARG A 264 0.68 -15.20 14.00
N GLU A 265 -0.27 -14.30 13.79
CA GLU A 265 -1.54 -14.64 13.13
C GLU A 265 -1.36 -14.90 11.63
N THR A 266 -0.40 -14.23 10.98
CA THR A 266 -0.06 -14.50 9.58
C THR A 266 0.69 -15.83 9.45
N LEU A 267 1.63 -16.15 10.34
CA LEU A 267 2.27 -17.47 10.42
C LEU A 267 1.24 -18.57 10.63
N ARG A 268 0.27 -18.36 11.52
CA ARG A 268 -0.86 -19.28 11.71
C ARG A 268 -1.65 -19.46 10.41
N ALA A 269 -1.99 -18.38 9.72
CA ALA A 269 -2.70 -18.45 8.44
C ALA A 269 -1.92 -19.19 7.35
N ILE A 270 -0.60 -18.96 7.26
CA ILE A 270 0.29 -19.69 6.34
C ILE A 270 0.31 -21.19 6.69
N GLY A 271 0.50 -21.53 7.97
CA GLY A 271 0.55 -22.92 8.44
C GLY A 271 -0.75 -23.68 8.18
N LEU A 272 -1.91 -23.07 8.44
CA LEU A 272 -3.21 -23.67 8.14
C LEU A 272 -3.44 -23.78 6.62
N GLY A 273 -3.09 -22.74 5.85
CA GLY A 273 -3.22 -22.76 4.39
C GLY A 273 -2.38 -23.85 3.72
N LEU A 274 -1.19 -24.15 4.24
CA LEU A 274 -0.36 -25.26 3.75
C LEU A 274 -0.99 -26.65 3.97
N ASN A 275 -1.90 -26.76 4.95
CA ASN A 275 -2.67 -27.95 5.27
C ASN A 275 -4.08 -27.96 4.67
N GLY A 276 -4.42 -26.96 3.84
CA GLY A 276 -5.77 -26.84 3.25
C GLY A 276 -6.84 -26.39 4.24
N GLU A 277 -6.45 -25.79 5.36
CA GLU A 277 -7.35 -25.29 6.39
C GLU A 277 -7.48 -23.75 6.35
N ARG A 278 -8.61 -23.25 6.87
CA ARG A 278 -8.85 -21.80 7.00
C ARG A 278 -8.44 -21.29 8.38
N PRO A 279 -7.87 -20.07 8.49
CA PRO A 279 -7.42 -19.54 9.79
C PRO A 279 -8.52 -19.16 10.79
N TRP A 280 -9.78 -19.23 10.37
CA TRP A 280 -10.95 -18.96 11.20
C TRP A 280 -11.75 -20.23 11.55
N ASN A 281 -11.27 -21.40 11.14
CA ASN A 281 -11.73 -22.67 11.71
C ASN A 281 -11.08 -22.87 13.08
#